data_AF-A0A1M5G5N6-F1
#
_entry.id   AF-A0A1M5G5N6-F1
#
_cell.length_a   1.000
_cell.length_b   1.000
_cell.length_c   1.000
_cell.angle_alpha   90.00
_cell.angle_beta   90.00
_cell.angle_gamma   90.00
#
_symmetry.space_group_name_H-M   'P 1'
#
loop_
_entity.id
_entity.type
_entity.pdbx_description
1 polymer ?
#
loop_
_entity_poly.entity_id
_entity_poly.type
_entity_poly.pdbx_seq_one_letter_code
_entity_poly.pdbx_strand_id
1 'polypeptide(L)'
;MLLTTKLLIGFTAIAITGISLFKPFSDEKYFDLETKNKTSVKTQSPGKEIYFDFCVQCHGANGKGDLKNFPPLDDSDWLKNKRKESIAAVKFGQSGEIVVNKIKYNNAMPAMGLSNQEVADVMNYIMTSWSNKQSKIVTESEVAAIKK
;
A
#
# COMPACT_ATOMS: atom_id res chain seq x y z
N MET A 1 -35.34 48.43 -42.36
CA MET A 1 -36.58 49.16 -42.03
C MET A 1 -37.12 48.54 -40.75
N LEU A 2 -36.87 49.19 -39.61
CA LEU A 2 -37.90 49.68 -38.67
C LEU A 2 -38.66 48.52 -38.00
N LEU A 3 -38.76 48.38 -36.68
CA LEU A 3 -38.92 49.45 -35.71
C LEU A 3 -38.75 48.88 -34.30
N THR A 4 -38.13 49.70 -33.47
CA THR A 4 -38.05 49.66 -32.01
C THR A 4 -39.37 49.44 -31.30
N THR A 5 -39.35 48.75 -30.16
CA THR A 5 -40.22 49.08 -29.00
C THR A 5 -39.54 48.69 -27.68
N LYS A 6 -39.04 49.70 -26.97
CA LYS A 6 -38.81 49.72 -25.52
C LYS A 6 -40.12 50.12 -24.84
N LEU A 7 -40.55 49.42 -23.79
CA LEU A 7 -41.49 49.92 -22.77
C LEU A 7 -41.34 49.04 -21.51
N LEU A 8 -40.54 49.44 -20.52
CA LEU A 8 -40.87 50.21 -19.30
C LEU A 8 -41.81 49.48 -18.30
N ILE A 9 -41.55 49.76 -17.01
CA ILE A 9 -42.27 49.36 -15.77
C ILE A 9 -41.62 48.12 -15.10
N GLY A 10 -41.09 48.17 -13.86
CA GLY A 10 -41.00 49.22 -12.86
C GLY A 10 -40.21 48.68 -11.65
N PHE A 11 -39.39 49.53 -11.05
CA PHE A 11 -38.68 49.24 -9.81
C PHE A 11 -39.67 49.27 -8.65
N THR A 12 -40.02 48.12 -8.09
CA THR A 12 -40.59 48.05 -6.74
C THR A 12 -39.44 47.97 -5.76
N ALA A 13 -39.11 49.13 -5.17
CA ALA A 13 -38.30 49.23 -3.99
C ALA A 13 -39.02 48.53 -2.84
N ILE A 14 -38.66 47.27 -2.59
CA ILE A 14 -39.10 46.54 -1.39
C ILE A 14 -38.20 47.00 -0.24
N ALA A 15 -38.69 47.97 0.51
CA ALA A 15 -38.18 48.30 1.83
C ALA A 15 -38.58 47.15 2.78
N ILE A 16 -37.72 46.14 2.93
CA ILE A 16 -37.80 45.22 4.08
C ILE A 16 -36.96 45.81 5.19
N THR A 17 -37.68 46.50 6.05
CA THR A 17 -37.42 46.67 7.48
C THR A 17 -36.92 45.37 8.11
N GLY A 18 -35.88 45.44 8.94
CA GLY A 18 -35.61 44.41 9.94
C GLY A 18 -34.22 43.84 9.88
N ILE A 19 -33.32 44.46 10.63
CA ILE A 19 -32.11 43.83 11.15
C ILE A 19 -32.54 42.59 11.93
N SER A 20 -32.27 41.40 11.38
CA SER A 20 -32.18 40.18 12.15
C SER A 20 -30.78 39.64 11.95
N LEU A 21 -30.07 39.61 13.07
CA LEU A 21 -28.74 39.07 13.25
C LEU A 21 -28.59 37.74 12.51
N PHE A 22 -27.89 37.77 11.39
CA PHE A 22 -27.38 36.55 10.75
C PHE A 22 -26.36 35.97 11.73
N LYS A 23 -26.81 35.04 12.58
CA LYS A 23 -25.94 34.20 13.40
C LYS A 23 -25.58 33.00 12.51
N PRO A 24 -24.38 32.92 11.92
CA PRO A 24 -23.96 31.71 11.26
C PRO A 24 -23.83 30.62 12.34
N PHE A 25 -24.79 29.72 12.39
CA PHE A 25 -24.73 28.49 13.16
C PHE A 25 -24.82 27.33 12.17
N SER A 26 -23.68 26.73 11.89
CA SER A 26 -23.59 25.34 11.47
C SER A 26 -22.18 24.87 11.82
N ASP A 27 -22.05 24.46 13.09
CA ASP A 27 -21.07 23.53 13.65
C ASP A 27 -19.88 23.14 12.77
N GLU A 28 -18.87 24.00 12.77
CA GLU A 28 -17.50 23.58 12.53
C GLU A 28 -17.09 22.71 13.72
N LYS A 29 -17.25 21.40 13.58
CA LYS A 29 -16.66 20.42 14.47
C LYS A 29 -15.16 20.42 14.21
N TYR A 30 -14.48 21.46 14.71
CA TYR A 30 -13.02 21.49 14.83
C TYR A 30 -12.59 20.24 15.59
N PHE A 31 -11.89 19.37 14.87
CA PHE A 31 -11.22 18.22 15.43
C PHE A 31 -10.04 18.75 16.25
N ASP A 32 -10.21 18.72 17.57
CA ASP A 32 -9.25 19.21 18.55
C ASP A 32 -7.96 18.37 18.47
N LEU A 33 -6.98 18.86 17.72
CA LEU A 33 -5.66 18.25 17.53
C LEU A 33 -4.68 18.69 18.62
N GLU A 34 -5.11 18.80 19.86
CA GLU A 34 -4.17 19.14 20.93
C GLU A 34 -4.56 18.49 22.25
N THR A 35 -4.36 17.17 22.31
CA THR A 35 -3.91 16.47 23.52
C THR A 35 -3.76 14.97 23.26
N LYS A 36 -2.54 14.53 22.93
CA LYS A 36 -1.78 13.52 23.69
C LYS A 36 -0.57 13.00 22.90
N ASN A 37 0.57 13.38 23.45
CA ASN A 37 1.92 12.96 23.19
C ASN A 37 2.10 11.42 23.12
N LYS A 38 3.09 11.03 22.30
CA LYS A 38 3.77 9.73 22.15
C LYS A 38 3.17 8.67 21.20
N THR A 39 3.63 8.77 19.95
CA THR A 39 4.23 7.66 19.21
C THR A 39 3.39 6.40 19.05
N SER A 40 2.45 6.44 18.11
CA SER A 40 2.27 5.35 17.13
C SER A 40 1.25 5.77 16.09
N VAL A 41 1.64 6.61 15.13
CA VAL A 41 1.11 6.38 13.79
C VAL A 41 1.85 5.14 13.29
N LYS A 42 1.42 3.96 13.75
CA LYS A 42 1.65 2.72 13.02
C LYS A 42 0.66 2.81 11.86
N THR A 43 1.03 3.58 10.84
CA THR A 43 0.37 3.52 9.53
C THR A 43 0.34 2.05 9.14
N GLN A 44 -0.83 1.61 8.73
CA GLN A 44 -1.20 0.24 8.36
C GLN A 44 -0.05 -0.49 7.64
N SER A 45 0.26 -1.73 8.05
CA SER A 45 1.23 -2.58 7.36
C SER A 45 0.60 -3.02 6.03
N PRO A 46 1.02 -2.52 4.87
CA PRO A 46 0.34 -2.77 3.61
C PRO A 46 1.18 -3.76 2.81
N GLY A 47 1.53 -4.91 3.39
CA GLY A 47 2.36 -5.92 2.72
C GLY A 47 1.83 -6.32 1.34
N LYS A 48 0.50 -6.23 1.15
CA LYS A 48 -0.15 -6.35 -0.16
C LYS A 48 0.22 -5.20 -1.10
N GLU A 49 0.13 -3.95 -0.69
CA GLU A 49 0.47 -2.80 -1.55
C GLU A 49 1.95 -2.85 -1.94
N ILE A 50 2.84 -3.14 -0.97
CA ILE A 50 4.27 -3.37 -1.25
C ILE A 50 4.45 -4.48 -2.28
N TYR A 51 3.71 -5.59 -2.17
CA TYR A 51 3.75 -6.65 -3.16
C TYR A 51 3.34 -6.16 -4.56
N PHE A 52 2.28 -5.36 -4.65
CA PHE A 52 1.77 -4.83 -5.92
C PHE A 52 2.69 -3.75 -6.52
N ASP A 53 3.45 -3.03 -5.71
CA ASP A 53 4.39 -2.02 -6.20
C ASP A 53 5.71 -2.66 -6.66
N PHE A 54 6.24 -3.61 -5.89
CA PHE A 54 7.63 -4.09 -6.05
C PHE A 54 7.75 -5.51 -6.60
N CYS A 55 6.79 -6.39 -6.33
CA CYS A 55 6.96 -7.84 -6.55
C CYS A 55 6.12 -8.37 -7.72
N VAL A 56 4.94 -7.80 -7.94
CA VAL A 56 3.92 -8.34 -8.84
C VAL A 56 4.37 -8.42 -10.31
N GLN A 57 5.27 -7.54 -10.74
CA GLN A 57 5.73 -7.50 -12.12
C GLN A 57 6.50 -8.77 -12.51
N CYS A 58 7.17 -9.41 -11.54
CA CYS A 58 7.93 -10.63 -11.76
C CYS A 58 7.18 -11.88 -11.28
N HIS A 59 6.57 -11.83 -10.09
CA HIS A 59 5.91 -12.99 -9.48
C HIS A 59 4.41 -13.11 -9.80
N GLY A 60 3.83 -12.10 -10.46
CA GLY A 60 2.43 -12.09 -10.87
C GLY A 60 1.44 -11.82 -9.73
N ALA A 61 0.22 -11.41 -10.07
CA ALA A 61 -0.82 -11.08 -9.07
C ALA A 61 -1.24 -12.30 -8.21
N ASN A 62 -1.05 -13.51 -8.73
CA ASN A 62 -1.36 -14.76 -8.05
C ASN A 62 -0.11 -15.49 -7.51
N GLY A 63 1.06 -14.84 -7.54
CA GLY A 63 2.29 -15.42 -7.01
C GLY A 63 2.83 -16.61 -7.80
N LYS A 64 2.34 -16.91 -9.00
CA LYS A 64 2.77 -18.10 -9.75
C LYS A 64 4.08 -17.91 -10.53
N GLY A 65 4.56 -16.68 -10.65
CA GLY A 65 5.64 -16.35 -11.58
C GLY A 65 5.30 -16.78 -13.02
N ASP A 66 6.32 -17.03 -13.82
CA ASP A 66 6.18 -17.52 -15.20
C ASP A 66 6.70 -18.97 -15.38
N LEU A 67 7.14 -19.60 -14.29
CA LEU A 67 7.72 -20.95 -14.23
C LEU A 67 8.96 -21.17 -15.13
N LYS A 68 9.54 -20.09 -15.67
CA LYS A 68 10.70 -20.12 -16.56
C LYS A 68 11.82 -19.22 -16.07
N ASN A 69 11.48 -17.96 -15.77
CA ASN A 69 12.40 -16.91 -15.37
C ASN A 69 12.18 -16.49 -13.91
N PHE A 70 10.93 -16.45 -13.48
CA PHE A 70 10.52 -16.00 -12.15
C PHE A 70 9.86 -17.16 -11.39
N PRO A 71 10.43 -17.56 -10.24
CA PRO A 71 9.89 -18.69 -9.49
C PRO A 71 8.53 -18.36 -8.88
N PRO A 72 7.68 -19.38 -8.66
CA PRO A 72 6.45 -19.20 -7.92
C PRO A 72 6.73 -18.88 -6.44
N LEU A 73 5.94 -17.98 -5.90
CA LEU A 73 5.78 -17.72 -4.47
C LEU A 73 4.58 -18.49 -3.90
N ASP A 74 3.55 -18.74 -4.72
CA ASP A 74 2.46 -19.64 -4.34
C ASP A 74 2.96 -21.09 -4.31
N ASP A 75 2.66 -21.80 -3.22
CA ASP A 75 3.07 -23.20 -2.98
C ASP A 75 4.59 -23.46 -3.10
N SER A 76 5.42 -22.47 -2.83
CA SER A 76 6.88 -22.56 -2.96
C SER A 76 7.53 -23.38 -1.85
N ASP A 77 8.24 -24.46 -2.20
CA ASP A 77 9.07 -25.22 -1.25
C ASP A 77 10.22 -24.38 -0.66
N TRP A 78 10.76 -23.45 -1.46
CA TRP A 78 11.77 -22.50 -1.03
C TRP A 78 11.24 -21.60 0.09
N LEU A 79 10.08 -20.94 -0.10
CA LEU A 79 9.51 -20.07 0.96
C LEU A 79 9.20 -20.84 2.25
N LYS A 80 8.79 -22.11 2.14
CA LYS A 80 8.49 -22.98 3.29
C LYS A 80 9.74 -23.39 4.06
N ASN A 81 10.79 -23.79 3.34
CA ASN A 81 11.97 -24.44 3.93
C ASN A 81 13.17 -23.51 4.12
N LYS A 82 13.20 -22.36 3.42
CA LYS A 82 14.33 -21.43 3.33
C LYS A 82 13.94 -20.04 3.80
N ARG A 83 13.34 -19.94 4.99
CA ARG A 83 12.78 -18.69 5.52
C ARG A 83 13.81 -17.56 5.61
N LYS A 84 15.01 -17.84 6.16
CA LYS A 84 16.04 -16.81 6.33
C LYS A 84 16.54 -16.31 4.97
N GLU A 85 16.76 -17.23 4.05
CA GLU A 85 17.18 -16.95 2.68
C GLU A 85 16.10 -16.20 1.90
N SER A 86 14.81 -16.50 2.14
CA SER A 86 13.69 -15.78 1.54
C SER A 86 13.61 -14.33 2.03
N ILE A 87 13.81 -14.11 3.33
CA ILE A 87 13.90 -12.74 3.89
C ILE A 87 15.14 -12.02 3.32
N ALA A 88 16.28 -12.71 3.22
CA ALA A 88 17.51 -12.17 2.65
C ALA A 88 17.33 -11.77 1.18
N ALA A 89 16.64 -12.59 0.38
CA ALA A 89 16.37 -12.32 -1.03
C ALA A 89 15.57 -11.03 -1.24
N VAL A 90 14.54 -10.78 -0.42
CA VAL A 90 13.78 -9.51 -0.48
C VAL A 90 14.65 -8.32 -0.03
N LYS A 91 15.41 -8.49 1.05
CA LYS A 91 16.21 -7.42 1.66
C LYS A 91 17.43 -7.00 0.84
N PHE A 92 18.14 -7.97 0.27
CA PHE A 92 19.45 -7.77 -0.35
C PHE A 92 19.49 -8.13 -1.84
N GLY A 93 18.37 -8.62 -2.39
CA GLY A 93 18.36 -9.27 -3.69
C GLY A 93 18.87 -10.71 -3.62
N GLN A 94 18.75 -11.42 -4.73
CA GLN A 94 19.18 -12.80 -4.88
C GLN A 94 19.82 -12.99 -6.25
N SER A 95 20.90 -13.76 -6.32
CA SER A 95 21.51 -14.19 -7.58
C SER A 95 22.07 -15.60 -7.44
N GLY A 96 22.40 -16.23 -8.57
CA GLY A 96 22.86 -17.61 -8.62
C GLY A 96 21.72 -18.62 -8.75
N GLU A 97 22.11 -19.88 -8.98
CA GLU A 97 21.16 -20.95 -9.21
C GLU A 97 20.39 -21.30 -7.94
N ILE A 98 19.07 -21.34 -8.03
CA ILE A 98 18.17 -21.87 -7.02
C ILE A 98 17.25 -22.92 -7.65
N VAL A 99 16.70 -23.80 -6.80
CA VAL A 99 15.69 -24.76 -7.20
C VAL A 99 14.44 -24.48 -6.40
N VAL A 100 13.33 -24.22 -7.09
CA VAL A 100 12.00 -24.02 -6.49
C VAL A 100 11.05 -25.01 -7.13
N ASN A 101 10.40 -25.84 -6.32
CA ASN A 101 9.47 -26.87 -6.78
C ASN A 101 10.06 -27.75 -7.90
N LYS A 102 11.33 -28.16 -7.74
CA LYS A 102 12.13 -28.96 -8.69
C LYS A 102 12.48 -28.27 -10.02
N ILE A 103 12.16 -27.00 -10.19
CA ILE A 103 12.53 -26.20 -11.37
C ILE A 103 13.73 -25.33 -11.01
N LYS A 104 14.73 -25.29 -11.91
CA LYS A 104 15.92 -24.45 -11.76
C LYS A 104 15.66 -23.03 -12.23
N TYR A 105 16.14 -22.05 -11.46
CA TYR A 105 16.13 -20.63 -11.80
C TYR A 105 17.53 -20.06 -11.56
N ASN A 106 17.99 -19.16 -12.42
CA ASN A 106 19.31 -18.52 -12.28
C ASN A 106 19.29 -17.04 -12.69
N ASN A 107 18.12 -16.40 -12.61
CA ASN A 107 18.01 -14.96 -12.80
C ASN A 107 18.35 -14.20 -11.52
N ALA A 108 18.67 -12.92 -11.68
CA ALA A 108 18.89 -12.03 -10.55
C ALA A 108 17.58 -11.34 -10.12
N MET A 109 17.30 -11.37 -8.83
CA MET A 109 16.30 -10.52 -8.18
C MET A 109 17.04 -9.33 -7.56
N PRO A 110 16.76 -8.08 -7.97
CA PRO A 110 17.40 -6.92 -7.38
C PRO A 110 16.95 -6.72 -5.92
N ALA A 111 17.74 -6.00 -5.13
CA ALA A 111 17.29 -5.53 -3.82
C ALA A 111 16.19 -4.48 -4.02
N MET A 112 15.08 -4.60 -3.28
CA MET A 112 13.94 -3.69 -3.44
C MET A 112 14.12 -2.35 -2.72
N GLY A 113 15.17 -2.20 -1.89
CA GLY A 113 15.43 -0.97 -1.15
C GLY A 113 14.47 -0.71 0.02
N LEU A 114 13.72 -1.72 0.43
CA LEU A 114 12.72 -1.65 1.49
C LEU A 114 13.38 -1.61 2.88
N SER A 115 12.74 -0.91 3.81
CA SER A 115 13.07 -0.94 5.24
C SER A 115 12.82 -2.32 5.86
N ASN A 116 13.37 -2.58 7.05
CA ASN A 116 13.18 -3.86 7.73
C ASN A 116 11.69 -4.16 8.00
N GLN A 117 10.90 -3.15 8.35
CA GLN A 117 9.47 -3.30 8.61
C GLN A 117 8.70 -3.60 7.31
N GLU A 118 9.00 -2.91 6.21
CA GLU A 118 8.38 -3.17 4.91
C GLU A 118 8.69 -4.58 4.38
N VAL A 119 9.94 -5.04 4.57
CA VAL A 119 10.32 -6.42 4.26
C VAL A 119 9.52 -7.40 5.12
N ALA A 120 9.38 -7.15 6.43
CA ALA A 120 8.57 -8.01 7.29
C ALA A 120 7.11 -8.07 6.82
N ASP A 121 6.53 -6.92 6.46
CA ASP A 121 5.14 -6.81 6.02
C ASP A 121 4.88 -7.53 4.70
N VAL A 122 5.72 -7.32 3.67
CA VAL A 122 5.56 -8.02 2.38
C VAL A 122 5.80 -9.52 2.52
N MET A 123 6.76 -9.94 3.34
CA MET A 123 7.01 -11.35 3.59
C MET A 123 5.81 -12.01 4.29
N ASN A 124 5.21 -11.34 5.27
CA ASN A 124 3.99 -11.83 5.91
C ASN A 124 2.85 -11.96 4.89
N TYR A 125 2.64 -10.96 4.03
CA TYR A 125 1.64 -11.05 2.96
C TYR A 125 1.88 -12.26 2.05
N ILE A 126 3.11 -12.44 1.55
CA ILE A 126 3.48 -13.56 0.67
C ILE A 126 3.24 -14.91 1.36
N MET A 127 3.67 -15.04 2.62
CA MET A 127 3.63 -16.28 3.41
C MET A 127 2.21 -16.70 3.84
N THR A 128 1.23 -15.79 3.78
CA THR A 128 -0.18 -16.06 4.10
C THR A 128 -1.13 -15.93 2.91
N SER A 129 -0.61 -15.59 1.72
CA SER A 129 -1.41 -15.44 0.51
C SER A 129 -1.53 -16.73 -0.27
N TRP A 130 -2.55 -16.80 -1.13
CA TRP A 130 -2.79 -17.91 -2.05
C TRP A 130 -2.94 -19.25 -1.32
N SER A 131 -2.16 -20.27 -1.68
CA SER A 131 -2.15 -21.55 -0.98
C SER A 131 -1.21 -21.59 0.25
N ASN A 132 -0.43 -20.52 0.48
CA ASN A 132 0.50 -20.45 1.60
C ASN A 132 -0.26 -20.32 2.93
N LYS A 133 0.21 -21.04 3.95
CA LYS A 133 -0.43 -21.11 5.29
C LYS A 133 0.56 -20.94 6.43
N GLN A 134 1.66 -20.23 6.19
CA GLN A 134 2.69 -20.05 7.21
C GLN A 134 2.15 -19.08 8.28
N SER A 135 1.99 -19.57 9.50
CA SER A 135 1.44 -18.79 10.62
C SER A 135 2.50 -18.02 11.42
N LYS A 136 3.78 -18.36 11.24
CA LYS A 136 4.88 -17.69 11.95
C LYS A 136 5.15 -16.32 11.32
N ILE A 137 4.71 -15.28 12.02
CA ILE A 137 4.93 -13.88 11.67
C ILE A 137 6.43 -13.58 11.53
N VAL A 138 6.81 -12.95 10.43
CA VAL A 138 8.09 -12.27 10.24
C VAL A 138 8.04 -10.95 11.00
N THR A 139 9.01 -10.73 11.88
CA THR A 139 9.10 -9.49 12.66
C THR A 139 10.18 -8.58 12.11
N GLU A 140 10.06 -7.27 12.32
CA GLU A 140 11.11 -6.32 11.95
C GLU A 140 12.48 -6.70 12.56
N SER A 141 12.50 -7.16 13.82
CA SER A 141 13.75 -7.57 14.48
C SER A 141 14.37 -8.81 13.85
N GLU A 142 13.55 -9.77 13.40
CA GLU A 142 14.02 -10.92 12.63
C GLU A 142 14.69 -10.46 11.34
N VAL A 143 14.05 -9.54 10.59
CA VAL A 143 14.62 -8.98 9.36
C VAL A 143 15.91 -8.20 9.64
N ALA A 144 15.93 -7.40 10.71
CA ALA A 144 17.10 -6.62 11.11
C ALA A 144 18.31 -7.53 11.41
N ALA A 145 18.08 -8.72 11.95
CA ALA A 145 19.11 -9.71 12.25
C ALA A 145 19.67 -10.45 11.03
N ILE A 146 18.98 -10.42 9.88
CA ILE A 146 19.47 -11.05 8.64
C ILE A 146 20.66 -10.27 8.08
N LYS A 147 21.75 -11.01 7.83
CA LYS A 147 23.00 -10.51 7.23
C LYS A 147 23.16 -11.08 5.83
N LYS A 148 23.92 -10.36 5.00
CA LYS A 148 24.31 -10.79 3.64
C LYS A 148 25.32 -11.93 3.70
#